data_AF-A0A7S1H1M2-F1
#
_entry.id   AF-A0A7S1H1M2-F1
#
_cell.length_a   1.000
_cell.length_b   1.000
_cell.length_c   1.000
_cell.angle_alpha   90.00
_cell.angle_beta   90.00
_cell.angle_gamma   90.00
#
_symmetry.space_group_name_H-M   'P 1'
#
loop_
_entity.id
_entity.type
_entity.pdbx_description
1 polymer ?
#
loop_
_entity_poly.entity_id
_entity_poly.type
_entity_poly.pdbx_seq_one_letter_code
_entity_poly.pdbx_strand_id
1 'polypeptide(L)'
;IAFQIATDTFKELHSSDYGKPNDVTYTAYITACQNLIPEEDIRASTIQVMFKRCCKEGMLSNRVLQRLQSALTEEQLKGLMKDTVNLNGSTRPTKEKMAE
;
A
#
# COMPACT_ATOMS: atom_id res chain seq x y z
N ILE A 1 20.18 -5.89 1.78
CA ILE A 1 20.55 -5.26 0.49
C ILE A 1 19.37 -5.26 -0.49
N ALA A 2 18.80 -6.41 -0.87
CA ALA A 2 17.71 -6.44 -1.86
C ALA A 2 16.45 -5.63 -1.47
N PHE A 3 15.97 -5.74 -0.22
CA PHE A 3 14.82 -4.95 0.25
C PHE A 3 15.12 -3.44 0.31
N GLN A 4 16.38 -3.10 0.63
CA GLN A 4 16.82 -1.70 0.64
C GLN A 4 16.74 -1.10 -0.76
N ILE A 5 17.21 -1.84 -1.78
CA ILE A 5 17.08 -1.42 -3.19
C ILE A 5 15.61 -1.20 -3.56
N ALA A 6 14.71 -2.13 -3.22
CA ALA A 6 13.28 -1.95 -3.49
C ALA A 6 12.70 -0.69 -2.81
N THR A 7 13.16 -0.39 -1.60
CA THR A 7 12.79 0.83 -0.84
C THR A 7 13.31 2.10 -1.50
N ASP A 8 14.56 2.10 -1.92
CA ASP A 8 15.18 3.27 -2.53
C ASP A 8 14.60 3.52 -3.91
N THR A 9 14.39 2.48 -4.73
CA THR A 9 13.70 2.60 -6.02
C THR A 9 12.27 3.12 -5.87
N PHE A 10 11.52 2.66 -4.86
CA PHE A 10 10.18 3.19 -4.60
C PHE A 10 10.21 4.69 -4.26
N LYS A 11 11.15 5.10 -3.39
CA LYS A 11 11.31 6.50 -3.00
C LYS A 11 11.75 7.39 -4.17
N GLU A 12 12.66 6.88 -5.00
CA GLU A 12 13.12 7.55 -6.21
C GLU A 12 11.94 7.77 -7.17
N LEU A 13 11.18 6.72 -7.50
CA LEU A 13 10.00 6.83 -8.36
C LEU A 13 8.94 7.78 -7.79
N HIS A 14 8.81 7.84 -6.47
CA HIS A 14 7.88 8.77 -5.84
C HIS A 14 8.34 10.24 -5.90
N SER A 15 9.65 10.46 -6.01
CA SER A 15 10.26 11.80 -6.03
C SER A 15 10.71 12.22 -7.44
N SER A 16 10.45 11.40 -8.45
CA SER A 16 10.91 11.64 -9.81
C SER A 16 9.95 12.49 -10.62
N ASP A 17 10.49 13.18 -11.62
CA ASP A 17 9.70 13.95 -12.58
C ASP A 17 9.18 13.10 -13.75
N TYR A 18 9.65 11.85 -13.86
CA TYR A 18 9.35 10.95 -14.98
C TYR A 18 8.19 9.98 -14.73
N GLY A 19 7.72 9.85 -13.49
CA GLY A 19 6.69 8.86 -13.16
C GLY A 19 6.13 9.01 -11.75
N LYS A 20 5.11 8.21 -11.44
CA LYS A 20 4.54 8.10 -10.09
C LYS A 20 4.23 6.63 -9.78
N PRO A 21 4.30 6.21 -8.51
CA PRO A 21 3.85 4.90 -8.09
C PRO A 21 2.39 4.66 -8.46
N ASN A 22 2.11 3.49 -9.01
CA ASN A 22 0.75 3.02 -9.31
C ASN A 22 0.46 1.71 -8.59
N ASP A 23 -0.70 1.12 -8.84
CA ASP A 23 -1.13 -0.12 -8.21
C ASP A 23 -0.15 -1.29 -8.45
N VAL A 24 0.49 -1.33 -9.63
CA VAL A 24 1.54 -2.31 -9.96
C VAL A 24 2.78 -2.07 -9.09
N THR A 25 3.22 -0.83 -8.91
CA THR A 25 4.34 -0.48 -8.03
C THR A 25 4.08 -0.93 -6.60
N TYR A 26 2.89 -0.66 -6.06
CA TYR A 26 2.51 -1.08 -4.70
C TYR A 26 2.46 -2.60 -4.56
N THR A 27 1.91 -3.30 -5.57
CA THR A 27 1.88 -4.77 -5.59
C THR A 27 3.30 -5.37 -5.61
N ALA A 28 4.20 -4.79 -6.40
CA ALA A 28 5.60 -5.21 -6.46
C ALA A 28 6.30 -4.99 -5.11
N TYR A 29 6.06 -3.84 -4.46
CA TYR A 29 6.63 -3.54 -3.16
C TYR A 29 6.16 -4.50 -2.06
N ILE A 30 4.87 -4.80 -2.00
CA ILE A 30 4.30 -5.78 -1.05
C ILE A 30 4.92 -7.17 -1.29
N THR A 31 5.11 -7.55 -2.56
CA THR A 31 5.79 -8.79 -2.94
C THR A 31 7.23 -8.83 -2.45
N ALA A 32 7.95 -7.72 -2.61
CA ALA A 32 9.32 -7.59 -2.11
C ALA A 32 9.38 -7.74 -0.58
N CYS A 33 8.43 -7.13 0.15
CA CYS A 33 8.33 -7.30 1.60
C CYS A 33 8.14 -8.77 1.98
N GLN A 34 7.26 -9.50 1.27
CA GLN A 34 7.00 -10.91 1.56
C GLN A 34 8.22 -11.81 1.35
N ASN A 35 8.99 -11.55 0.30
CA ASN A 35 10.10 -12.43 -0.08
C ASN A 35 11.43 -12.06 0.61
N LEU A 36 11.60 -10.79 1.01
CA LEU A 36 12.89 -10.27 1.43
C LEU A 36 12.97 -9.91 2.92
N ILE A 37 11.83 -9.83 3.63
CA ILE A 37 11.80 -9.58 5.07
C ILE A 37 11.46 -10.90 5.78
N PRO A 38 12.43 -11.52 6.47
CA PRO A 38 12.21 -12.81 7.13
C PRO A 38 11.35 -12.69 8.38
N GLU A 39 11.57 -11.64 9.19
CA GLU A 39 10.85 -11.40 10.43
C GLU A 39 9.40 -10.99 10.16
N GLU A 40 8.45 -11.74 10.70
CA GLU A 40 7.03 -11.57 10.41
C GLU A 40 6.49 -10.22 10.89
N ASP A 41 6.84 -9.79 12.10
CA ASP A 41 6.36 -8.53 12.68
C ASP A 41 6.87 -7.30 11.89
N ILE A 42 8.15 -7.30 11.52
CA ILE A 42 8.72 -6.24 10.66
C ILE A 42 8.07 -6.27 9.28
N ARG A 43 7.88 -7.47 8.70
CA ARG A 43 7.23 -7.63 7.40
C ARG A 43 5.81 -7.08 7.44
N ALA A 44 5.02 -7.50 8.43
CA ALA A 44 3.62 -7.11 8.58
C ALA A 44 3.51 -5.59 8.78
N SER A 45 4.28 -5.01 9.70
CA SER A 45 4.28 -3.56 9.94
C SER A 45 4.68 -2.76 8.69
N THR A 46 5.70 -3.21 7.95
CA THR A 46 6.13 -2.57 6.70
C THR A 46 5.02 -2.61 5.64
N ILE A 47 4.38 -3.77 5.45
CA ILE A 47 3.27 -3.93 4.51
C ILE A 47 2.08 -3.06 4.91
N GLN A 48 1.76 -2.96 6.20
CA GLN A 48 0.68 -2.12 6.71
C GLN A 48 0.94 -0.63 6.43
N VAL A 49 2.16 -0.14 6.67
CA VAL A 49 2.54 1.24 6.35
C VAL A 49 2.37 1.54 4.87
N MET A 50 2.81 0.62 4.01
CA MET A 50 2.67 0.77 2.56
C MET A 50 1.23 0.69 2.08
N PHE A 51 0.40 -0.16 2.69
CA PHE A 51 -1.02 -0.22 2.40
C PHE A 51 -1.72 1.09 2.74
N LYS A 52 -1.47 1.65 3.94
CA LYS A 52 -2.04 2.95 4.33
C LYS A 52 -1.64 4.05 3.35
N ARG A 53 -0.39 4.03 2.86
CA ARG A 53 0.08 4.96 1.84
C ARG A 53 -0.64 4.76 0.50
N CYS A 54 -0.77 3.52 0.06
CA CYS A 54 -1.52 3.14 -1.15
C CYS A 54 -2.97 3.67 -1.11
N CYS A 55 -3.65 3.51 0.04
CA CYS A 55 -5.00 4.05 0.26
C CYS A 55 -5.02 5.58 0.19
N LYS A 56 -4.08 6.26 0.84
CA LYS A 56 -3.99 7.73 0.83
C LYS A 56 -3.74 8.30 -0.56
N GLU A 57 -2.96 7.60 -1.38
CA GLU A 57 -2.65 8.02 -2.74
C GLU A 57 -3.71 7.58 -3.77
N GLY A 58 -4.78 6.90 -3.35
CA GLY A 58 -5.85 6.45 -4.25
C GLY A 58 -5.43 5.33 -5.20
N MET A 59 -4.33 4.63 -4.90
CA MET A 59 -3.74 3.57 -5.74
C MET A 59 -4.23 2.17 -5.35
N LEU A 60 -5.25 2.08 -4.50
CA LEU A 60 -5.79 0.83 -4.04
C LEU A 60 -6.59 0.15 -5.16
N SER A 61 -6.05 -0.94 -5.70
CA SER A 61 -6.73 -1.79 -6.69
C SER A 61 -7.03 -3.19 -6.14
N ASN A 62 -7.89 -3.93 -6.84
CA ASN A 62 -8.18 -5.33 -6.47
C ASN A 62 -6.90 -6.19 -6.45
N ARG A 63 -5.91 -5.88 -7.30
CA ARG A 63 -4.61 -6.57 -7.32
C ARG A 63 -3.84 -6.34 -6.02
N VAL A 64 -3.82 -5.10 -5.52
CA VAL A 64 -3.19 -4.76 -4.24
C VAL A 64 -3.88 -5.50 -3.09
N LEU A 65 -5.21 -5.56 -3.08
CA LEU A 65 -5.99 -6.26 -2.06
C LEU A 65 -5.72 -7.76 -2.04
N GLN A 66 -5.75 -8.42 -3.21
CA GLN A 66 -5.42 -9.85 -3.33
C GLN A 66 -4.00 -10.12 -2.84
N ARG A 67 -3.04 -9.24 -3.18
CA ARG A 67 -1.66 -9.39 -2.74
C ARG A 67 -1.51 -9.25 -1.23
N LEU A 68 -2.23 -8.31 -0.63
CA LEU A 68 -2.25 -8.06 0.81
C LEU A 68 -2.82 -9.26 1.57
N GLN A 69 -3.93 -9.83 1.10
CA GLN A 69 -4.55 -11.02 1.70
C GLN A 69 -3.62 -12.24 1.69
N SER A 70 -2.77 -12.35 0.67
CA SER A 70 -1.77 -13.43 0.60
C SER A 70 -0.52 -13.16 1.43
N ALA A 71 -0.23 -11.90 1.78
CA ALA A 71 1.01 -11.52 2.46
C ALA A 71 0.86 -11.36 3.99
N LEU A 72 -0.37 -11.20 4.47
CA LEU A 72 -0.70 -11.02 5.89
C LEU A 72 -1.58 -12.17 6.39
N THR A 73 -1.46 -12.50 7.68
CA THR A 73 -2.40 -13.41 8.35
C THR A 73 -3.77 -12.76 8.50
N GLU A 74 -4.81 -13.56 8.73
CA GLU A 74 -6.17 -13.04 8.96
C GLU A 74 -6.23 -12.03 10.11
N GLU A 75 -5.45 -12.23 11.17
CA GLU A 75 -5.44 -11.34 12.33
C GLU A 75 -4.83 -9.98 11.98
N GLN A 76 -3.70 -9.98 11.27
CA GLN A 76 -3.03 -8.76 10.79
C GLN A 76 -3.92 -8.00 9.80
N LEU A 77 -4.60 -8.73 8.91
CA LEU A 77 -5.53 -8.15 7.94
C LEU A 77 -6.76 -7.53 8.62
N LYS A 78 -7.39 -8.24 9.57
CA LYS A 78 -8.53 -7.74 10.35
C LYS A 78 -8.15 -6.50 11.15
N GLY A 79 -6.96 -6.48 11.76
CA GLY A 79 -6.43 -5.32 12.48
C GLY A 79 -6.27 -4.10 11.55
N LEU A 80 -5.65 -4.30 10.39
CA LEU A 80 -5.44 -3.25 9.38
C LEU A 80 -6.76 -2.70 8.82
N MET A 81 -7.74 -3.56 8.55
CA MET A 81 -9.05 -3.15 8.05
C MET A 81 -9.84 -2.36 9.09
N LYS A 82 -9.81 -2.76 10.37
CA LYS A 82 -10.44 -2.00 11.47
C LYS A 82 -9.86 -0.58 11.56
N ASP A 83 -8.53 -0.45 11.49
CA ASP A 83 -7.87 0.86 11.51
C ASP A 83 -8.26 1.73 10.30
N THR A 84 -8.29 1.13 9.11
CA THR A 84 -8.61 1.85 7.86
C THR A 84 -10.09 2.27 7.78
N VAL A 85 -11.02 1.44 8.26
CA VAL A 85 -12.47 1.77 8.29
C VAL A 85 -12.76 2.89 9.27
N ASN A 86 -12.08 2.94 10.42
CA ASN A 86 -12.22 4.05 11.36
C ASN A 86 -11.69 5.38 10.79
N LEU A 87 -10.67 5.34 9.91
CA LEU A 87 -10.19 6.52 9.19
C LEU A 87 -11.14 6.98 8.07
N ASN A 88 -11.93 6.06 7.50
CA ASN A 88 -12.86 6.35 6.40
C ASN A 88 -14.26 6.82 6.87
N GLY A 89 -14.47 7.02 8.17
CA GLY A 89 -15.63 7.74 8.72
C GLY A 89 -15.72 9.23 8.30
N SER A 90 -14.79 9.69 7.47
CA SER A 90 -14.84 10.96 6.74
C SER A 90 -14.72 10.69 5.24
N THR A 91 -15.73 10.04 4.66
CA THR A 91 -15.96 10.12 3.22
C THR A 91 -16.18 11.60 2.87
N ARG A 92 -15.13 12.30 2.42
CA ARG A 92 -15.34 13.53 1.67
C ARG A 92 -16.01 13.12 0.36
N PRO A 93 -17.23 13.58 0.05
CA PRO A 93 -17.75 13.45 -1.28
C PRO A 93 -16.85 14.28 -2.19
N THR A 94 -16.08 13.64 -3.06
CA THR A 94 -15.57 14.31 -4.25
C THR A 94 -16.81 14.68 -5.05
N LYS A 95 -17.26 15.94 -4.87
CA LYS A 95 -18.30 16.53 -5.71
C LYS A 95 -17.75 16.64 -7.11
N GLU A 96 -17.94 15.59 -7.89
CA GLU A 96 -18.05 15.67 -9.33
C GLU A 96 -19.46 16.19 -9.64
N LYS A 97 -19.55 17.49 -9.92
CA LYS A 97 -20.60 18.12 -10.74
C LYS A 97 -19.83 19.11 -11.62
N MET A 98 -19.52 18.76 -12.85
CA MET A 98 -20.37 18.96 -14.04
C MET A 98 -20.89 20.40 -14.18
N ALA A 99 -20.41 21.01 -15.28
CA ALA A 99 -21.04 22.02 -16.12
C ALA A 99 -21.41 23.38 -15.48
N GLU A 100 -20.70 24.42 -15.91
CA GLU A 100 -21.29 25.48 -16.75
C GLU A 100 -20.24 26.05 -17.71
#